data_AF-A0A537F2C6-F1
#
_entry.id   AF-A0A537F2C6-F1
#
_cell.length_a   1.000
_cell.length_b   1.000
_cell.length_c   1.000
_cell.angle_alpha   90.00
_cell.angle_beta   90.00
_cell.angle_gamma   90.00
#
_symmetry.space_group_name_H-M   'P 1'
#
loop_
_entity.id
_entity.type
_entity.pdbx_description
1 polymer ?
#
loop_
_entity_poly.entity_id
_entity_poly.type
_entity_poly.pdbx_seq_one_letter_code
_entity_poly.pdbx_strand_id
1 'polypeptide(L)' 'MIILKVGTRGSRLSLVQTELVADSIRQQNPGLRIERKIITTAGDMDP' A
#
# COMPACT_ATOMS: atom_id res chain seq x y z
N MET A 1 -17.62 2.77 9.52
CA MET A 1 -16.96 2.63 8.20
C MET A 1 -15.62 1.96 8.42
N ILE A 2 -15.36 0.82 7.78
CA ILE A 2 -14.10 0.07 7.96
C ILE A 2 -13.08 0.62 6.95
N ILE A 3 -11.87 0.92 7.43
CA ILE A 3 -10.76 1.44 6.61
C ILE A 3 -9.58 0.48 6.74
N LEU A 4 -9.08 -0.01 5.62
CA LEU A 4 -7.85 -0.78 5.57
C LEU A 4 -6.67 0.16 5.30
N LYS A 5 -5.73 0.26 6.25
CA LYS A 5 -4.48 1.00 6.05
C LYS A 5 -3.39 0.06 5.55
N VAL A 6 -2.76 0.41 4.44
CA VAL A 6 -1.71 -0.40 3.80
C VAL A 6 -0.39 0.36 3.86
N GLY A 7 0.56 -0.19 4.61
CA GLY A 7 1.93 0.32 4.68
C GLY A 7 2.77 -0.16 3.49
N THR A 8 3.58 0.71 2.91
CA THR A 8 4.53 0.34 1.85
C THR A 8 5.75 1.25 1.82
N ARG A 9 6.86 0.79 1.24
CA ARG A 9 8.05 1.63 1.00
C ARG A 9 7.76 2.67 -0.09
N GLY A 10 8.57 3.73 -0.12
CA GLY A 10 8.43 4.83 -1.08
C GLY A 10 8.94 4.53 -2.50
N SER A 11 9.64 3.41 -2.69
CA SER A 11 10.20 3.05 -4.00
C SER A 11 9.11 2.85 -5.06
N ARG A 12 9.40 3.20 -6.33
CA ARG A 12 8.44 3.05 -7.43
C ARG A 12 7.91 1.62 -7.55
N LEU A 13 8.78 0.61 -7.36
CA LEU A 13 8.38 -0.79 -7.41
C LEU A 13 7.40 -1.14 -6.28
N SER A 14 7.72 -0.72 -5.05
CA SER A 14 6.87 -0.97 -3.88
C SER A 14 5.49 -0.33 -4.04
N LEU A 15 5.41 0.85 -4.64
CA LEU A 15 4.15 1.52 -4.96
C LEU A 15 3.31 0.70 -5.94
N VAL A 16 3.91 0.25 -7.06
CA VAL A 16 3.21 -0.57 -8.06
C VAL A 16 2.72 -1.88 -7.44
N GLN A 17 3.57 -2.57 -6.67
CA GLN A 17 3.19 -3.78 -5.96
C GLN A 17 2.00 -3.54 -5.01
N THR A 18 2.00 -2.41 -4.32
CA THR A 18 0.94 -2.05 -3.37
C THR A 18 -0.38 -1.81 -4.08
N GLU A 19 -0.38 -1.10 -5.22
CA GLU A 19 -1.61 -0.88 -5.99
C GLU A 19 -2.14 -2.19 -6.60
N LEU A 20 -1.27 -3.09 -7.08
CA LEU A 20 -1.71 -4.41 -7.57
C LEU A 20 -2.50 -5.19 -6.52
N VAL A 21 -2.02 -5.20 -5.27
CA VAL A 21 -2.72 -5.86 -4.16
C VAL A 21 -3.97 -5.09 -3.75
N ALA A 22 -3.89 -3.75 -3.63
CA ALA A 22 -5.01 -2.92 -3.25
C ALA A 22 -6.18 -3.01 -4.23
N ASP A 23 -5.91 -3.07 -5.53
CA ASP A 23 -6.92 -3.22 -6.57
C ASP A 23 -7.63 -4.57 -6.48
N SER A 24 -6.89 -5.66 -6.27
CA SER A 24 -7.50 -6.97 -6.03
C SER A 24 -8.40 -6.98 -4.79
N ILE A 25 -8.00 -6.29 -3.72
CA ILE A 25 -8.81 -6.18 -2.50
C ILE A 25 -10.08 -5.36 -2.77
N ARG A 26 -9.98 -4.22 -3.47
CA ARG A 26 -11.14 -3.37 -3.83
C ARG A 26 -12.16 -4.12 -4.67
N GLN A 27 -11.70 -4.92 -5.64
CA GLN A 27 -12.57 -5.71 -6.52
C GLN A 27 -13.43 -6.72 -5.74
N GLN A 28 -12.83 -7.37 -4.73
CA GLN A 28 -13.52 -8.37 -3.89
C GLN A 28 -14.35 -7.74 -2.76
N ASN A 29 -14.12 -6.46 -2.44
CA ASN A 29 -14.75 -5.78 -1.30
C ASN A 29 -15.32 -4.41 -1.71
N PRO A 30 -16.43 -4.37 -2.47
CA PRO A 30 -17.07 -3.11 -2.83
C PRO A 30 -17.43 -2.28 -1.59
N GLY A 31 -17.00 -1.01 -1.56
CA GLY A 31 -17.23 -0.10 -0.44
C GLY A 31 -16.15 -0.10 0.65
N LEU A 32 -15.15 -0.99 0.59
CA LEU A 32 -13.98 -0.90 1.46
C LEU A 32 -13.10 0.30 1.06
N ARG A 33 -12.82 1.19 2.01
CA ARG A 33 -11.86 2.28 1.82
C ARG A 33 -10.46 1.79 2.17
N ILE A 34 -9.53 1.96 1.23
CA ILE A 34 -8.12 1.63 1.41
C ILE A 34 -7.31 2.93 1.45
N GLU A 35 -6.44 3.05 2.46
CA GLU A 35 -5.52 4.18 2.62
C GLU A 35 -4.07 3.70 2.61
N ARG A 36 -3.28 4.16 1.64
CA ARG A 36 -1.85 3.87 1.57
C ARG A 36 -1.06 4.79 2.52
N LYS A 37 -0.08 4.23 3.21
CA LYS A 37 0.88 4.95 4.05
C LYS A 37 2.30 4.59 3.64
N ILE A 38 3.11 5.59 3.32
CA ILE A 38 4.54 5.40 3.09
C ILE A 38 5.24 5.17 4.42
N ILE A 39 6.08 4.14 4.47
CA ILE A 39 6.93 3.81 5.60
C ILE A 39 8.37 3.83 5.10
N THR A 40 9.23 4.58 5.79
CA THR A 40 10.67 4.55 5.58
C THR A 40 11.26 3.42 6.42
N THR A 41 12.06 2.58 5.80
CA THR A 41 12.77 1.47 6.44
C THR A 41 14.26 1.78 6.54
N ALA A 42 15.01 1.07 7.39
CA ALA A 42 16.46 1.24 7.49
C ALA A 42 17.15 1.04 6.12
N GLY A 43 16.73 0.03 5.35
CA GLY A 43 17.25 -0.23 4.00
C GLY A 43 16.79 0.75 2.91
N ASP A 44 16.03 1.81 3.24
CA ASP A 44 15.85 2.98 2.35
C ASP A 44 16.96 4.03 2.54
N MET A 45 17.68 3.95 3.67
CA MET A 45 18.74 4.90 4.06
C MET A 45 20.14 4.32 3.86
N ASP A 46 20.25 3.02 3.56
CA ASP A 46 21.51 2.37 3.26
C ASP A 46 22.02 2.82 1.87
N PRO A 47 23.27 3.29 1.76
CA PRO A 47 23.84 3.85 0.53
C PRO A 47 24.17 2.81 -0.55
#